data_AF-A0A7K9QW12-F1
#
_entry.id   AF-A0A7K9QW12-F1
#
_cell.length_a   1.000
_cell.length_b   1.000
_cell.length_c   1.000
_cell.angle_alpha   90.00
_cell.angle_beta   90.00
_cell.angle_gamma   90.00
#
_symmetry.space_group_name_H-M   'P 1'
#
loop_
_entity.id
_entity.type
_entity.pdbx_description
1 polymer ?
#
loop_
_entity_poly.entity_id
_entity_poly.type
_entity_poly.pdbx_seq_one_letter_code
_entity_poly.pdbx_strand_id
1 'polypeptide(L)'
;QAAPQDYRNVPIDIQTSKLLDWLLDRRHCGRRWPAQVAQVRERIQAALQDMPEHPEIRELLQGSYLHYFHCLRIVEILKGTEASTKNLFGRYSSQRMKDWQEIVSLYEKDNAYLAELSSLLGRSISYEVPALRRQRGRCQQAQQELARREDECQLRAGELRERFLGSCRQYGIAGEDVRQELLAQVQALPSLLSRVGDGASALGDAIELYQACVAFVCDSPGAEALPLLRHVARHGNSSVYRWRTGLEPLRLERPEPREAPEPPREDTIDWGDFPAEPPQGGDIDWGITVEPGPQ
;
A
#
# COMPACT_ATOMS: atom_id res chain seq x y z
N GLN A 1 25.81 -48.96 -44.78
CA GLN A 1 26.52 -47.68 -44.99
C GLN A 1 25.48 -46.69 -45.46
N ALA A 2 25.06 -45.75 -44.61
CA ALA A 2 24.04 -44.76 -44.98
C ALA A 2 24.59 -43.78 -46.02
N ALA A 3 23.75 -43.38 -46.98
CA ALA A 3 24.15 -42.57 -48.12
C ALA A 3 24.60 -41.17 -47.67
N PRO A 4 25.51 -40.50 -48.41
CA PRO A 4 26.10 -39.23 -47.99
C PRO A 4 25.13 -38.04 -47.80
N GLN A 5 23.85 -38.22 -48.14
CA GLN A 5 22.80 -37.22 -48.00
C GLN A 5 22.09 -37.29 -46.64
N ASP A 6 22.15 -38.41 -45.91
CA ASP A 6 21.40 -38.59 -44.65
C ASP A 6 21.95 -37.75 -43.47
N TYR A 7 23.21 -37.29 -43.56
CA TYR A 7 23.84 -36.54 -42.46
C TYR A 7 23.47 -35.06 -42.43
N ARG A 8 22.88 -34.50 -43.51
CA ARG A 8 22.58 -33.06 -43.61
C ARG A 8 21.44 -32.60 -42.69
N ASN A 9 20.58 -33.53 -42.26
CA ASN A 9 19.38 -33.24 -41.48
C ASN A 9 19.47 -33.74 -40.03
N VAL A 10 20.66 -34.18 -39.59
CA VAL A 10 20.83 -34.64 -38.20
C VAL A 10 20.86 -33.40 -37.28
N PRO A 11 19.94 -33.30 -36.30
CA PRO A 11 19.94 -32.18 -35.38
C PRO A 11 21.22 -32.19 -34.53
N ILE A 12 21.84 -31.03 -34.39
CA ILE A 12 23.00 -30.84 -33.52
C ILE A 12 22.51 -30.27 -32.19
N ASP A 13 22.68 -31.04 -31.13
CA ASP A 13 22.40 -30.57 -29.77
C ASP A 13 23.65 -29.90 -29.19
N ILE A 14 23.48 -28.68 -28.68
CA ILE A 14 24.55 -27.85 -28.14
C ILE A 14 24.05 -27.21 -26.85
N GLN A 15 24.75 -27.48 -25.75
CA GLN A 15 24.49 -26.79 -24.50
C GLN A 15 24.69 -25.28 -24.68
N THR A 16 23.70 -24.47 -24.29
CA THR A 16 23.71 -23.02 -24.54
C THR A 16 24.94 -22.30 -23.97
N SER A 17 25.44 -22.73 -22.80
CA SER A 17 26.65 -22.17 -22.18
C SER A 17 27.93 -22.47 -22.96
N LYS A 18 27.91 -23.46 -23.87
CA LYS A 18 29.02 -23.87 -24.72
C LYS A 18 28.84 -23.46 -26.18
N LEU A 19 27.75 -22.78 -26.53
CA LEU A 19 27.44 -22.41 -27.91
C LEU A 19 28.55 -21.55 -28.53
N LEU A 20 29.03 -20.53 -27.81
CA LEU A 20 30.10 -19.67 -28.31
C LEU A 20 31.41 -20.45 -28.50
N ASP A 21 31.83 -21.24 -27.51
CA ASP A 21 33.02 -22.10 -27.59
C ASP A 21 32.92 -23.06 -28.80
N TRP A 22 31.75 -23.69 -28.97
CA TRP A 22 31.47 -24.62 -30.06
C TRP A 22 31.60 -23.95 -31.44
N LEU A 23 31.10 -22.71 -31.58
CA LEU A 23 31.21 -21.93 -32.82
C LEU A 23 32.66 -21.56 -33.13
N LEU A 24 33.44 -21.17 -32.11
CA LEU A 24 34.84 -20.79 -32.27
C LEU A 24 35.74 -21.98 -32.60
N ASP A 25 35.54 -23.12 -31.94
CA ASP A 25 36.35 -24.33 -32.13
C ASP A 25 36.15 -24.95 -33.51
N ARG A 26 34.92 -24.89 -34.03
CA ARG A 26 34.58 -25.32 -35.40
C ARG A 26 34.82 -24.25 -36.46
N ARG A 27 35.33 -23.08 -36.07
CA ARG A 27 35.64 -21.95 -36.95
C ARG A 27 34.40 -21.44 -37.72
N HIS A 28 33.23 -21.53 -37.12
CA HIS A 28 32.02 -20.88 -37.65
C HIS A 28 32.09 -19.35 -37.50
N CYS A 29 32.84 -18.84 -36.53
CA CYS A 29 33.16 -17.42 -36.38
C CYS A 29 34.63 -17.20 -36.00
N GLY A 30 35.13 -15.99 -36.21
CA GLY A 30 36.53 -15.63 -35.94
C GLY A 30 36.86 -15.50 -34.45
N ARG A 31 38.06 -15.93 -34.02
CA ARG A 31 38.56 -15.72 -32.63
C ARG A 31 38.76 -14.25 -32.27
N ARG A 32 38.88 -13.37 -33.26
CA ARG A 32 39.02 -11.91 -33.11
C ARG A 32 37.67 -11.19 -33.08
N TRP A 33 36.56 -11.92 -32.96
CA TRP A 33 35.22 -11.34 -32.89
C TRP A 33 35.06 -10.22 -31.85
N PRO A 34 35.71 -10.22 -30.65
CA PRO A 34 35.50 -9.12 -29.70
C PRO A 34 35.98 -7.78 -30.25
N ALA A 35 37.12 -7.77 -30.94
CA ALA A 35 37.65 -6.57 -31.58
C ALA A 35 36.79 -6.15 -32.79
N GLN A 36 36.27 -7.12 -33.55
CA GLN A 36 35.36 -6.84 -34.67
C GLN A 36 34.05 -6.22 -34.19
N VAL A 37 33.46 -6.76 -33.12
CA VAL A 37 32.24 -6.20 -32.52
C VAL A 37 32.48 -4.82 -31.92
N ALA A 38 33.64 -4.59 -31.29
CA ALA A 38 34.00 -3.26 -30.79
C ALA A 38 34.03 -2.23 -31.94
N GLN A 39 34.68 -2.56 -33.06
CA GLN A 39 34.70 -1.72 -34.25
C GLN A 39 33.28 -1.47 -34.80
N VAL A 40 32.45 -2.50 -34.87
CA VAL A 40 31.06 -2.38 -35.33
C VAL A 40 30.28 -1.42 -34.44
N ARG A 41 30.49 -1.47 -33.12
CA ARG A 41 29.80 -0.58 -32.18
C ARG A 41 30.21 0.87 -32.31
N GLU A 42 31.48 1.15 -32.57
CA GLU A 42 31.93 2.51 -32.89
C GLU A 42 31.23 3.03 -34.14
N ARG A 43 31.08 2.19 -35.18
CA ARG A 43 30.34 2.54 -36.40
C ARG A 43 28.85 2.75 -36.13
N ILE A 44 28.22 1.93 -35.29
CA ILE A 44 26.83 2.13 -34.86
C ILE A 44 26.69 3.48 -34.16
N GLN A 45 27.55 3.81 -33.20
CA GLN A 45 27.48 5.09 -32.48
C GLN A 45 27.62 6.29 -33.42
N ALA A 46 28.48 6.20 -34.44
CA ALA A 46 28.59 7.23 -35.46
C ALA A 46 27.30 7.32 -36.31
N ALA A 47 26.79 6.19 -36.79
CA ALA A 47 25.59 6.15 -37.64
C ALA A 47 24.31 6.57 -36.90
N LEU A 48 24.27 6.45 -35.56
CA LEU A 48 23.15 6.91 -34.74
C LEU A 48 22.96 8.43 -34.76
N GLN A 49 23.99 9.21 -35.08
CA GLN A 49 23.89 10.67 -35.19
C GLN A 49 23.07 11.11 -36.41
N ASP A 50 22.97 10.26 -37.43
CA ASP A 50 22.23 10.52 -38.67
C ASP A 50 21.09 9.50 -38.82
N MET A 51 20.10 9.56 -37.92
CA MET A 51 18.89 8.70 -37.98
C MET A 51 17.66 9.48 -38.46
N PRO A 52 16.80 8.88 -39.31
CA PRO A 52 15.53 9.49 -39.66
C PRO A 52 14.57 9.44 -38.47
N GLU A 53 13.67 10.41 -38.40
CA GLU A 53 12.55 10.34 -37.48
C GLU A 53 11.55 9.27 -37.94
N HIS A 54 11.67 8.07 -37.34
CA HIS A 54 10.75 6.96 -37.60
C HIS A 54 10.36 6.33 -36.25
N PRO A 55 9.06 6.08 -36.00
CA PRO A 55 8.59 5.60 -34.70
C PRO A 55 9.22 4.26 -34.30
N GLU A 56 9.29 3.31 -35.24
CA GLU A 56 9.92 2.00 -34.99
C GLU A 56 11.42 2.12 -34.72
N ILE A 57 12.10 3.08 -35.35
CA ILE A 57 13.52 3.34 -35.05
C ILE A 57 13.64 3.91 -33.65
N ARG A 58 12.77 4.84 -33.24
CA ARG A 58 12.78 5.38 -31.87
C ARG A 58 12.57 4.28 -30.83
N GLU A 59 11.64 3.36 -31.04
CA GLU A 59 11.44 2.19 -30.16
C GLU A 59 12.67 1.28 -30.14
N LEU A 60 13.24 0.96 -31.30
CA LEU A 60 14.46 0.16 -31.40
C LEU A 60 15.65 0.78 -30.67
N LEU A 61 15.68 2.11 -30.50
CA LEU A 61 16.74 2.85 -29.81
C LEU A 61 16.48 3.05 -28.31
N GLN A 62 15.26 2.82 -27.82
CA GLN A 62 14.92 3.03 -26.40
C GLN A 62 15.49 1.91 -25.52
N GLY A 63 16.61 2.20 -24.86
CA GLY A 63 17.16 1.37 -23.78
C GLY A 63 17.73 0.01 -24.22
N SER A 64 17.79 -0.26 -25.52
CA SER A 64 18.23 -1.54 -26.06
C SER A 64 19.74 -1.52 -26.37
N TYR A 65 20.38 -2.66 -26.15
CA TYR A 65 21.65 -2.96 -26.76
C TYR A 65 21.41 -3.23 -28.26
N LEU A 66 21.92 -2.37 -29.14
CA LEU A 66 21.86 -2.62 -30.58
C LEU A 66 22.81 -3.76 -30.97
N HIS A 67 22.30 -4.71 -31.75
CA HIS A 67 23.01 -5.87 -32.23
C HIS A 67 22.59 -6.16 -33.67
N TYR A 68 23.19 -7.17 -34.30
CA TYR A 68 22.98 -7.53 -35.70
C TYR A 68 21.53 -7.48 -36.21
N PHE A 69 20.58 -8.14 -35.52
CA PHE A 69 19.17 -8.12 -35.97
C PHE A 69 18.52 -6.73 -35.94
N HIS A 70 18.91 -5.86 -34.99
CA HIS A 70 18.47 -4.48 -34.98
C HIS A 70 19.02 -3.72 -36.19
N CYS A 71 20.30 -3.92 -36.52
CA CYS A 71 20.92 -3.34 -37.71
C CYS A 71 20.22 -3.79 -39.01
N LEU A 72 19.87 -5.07 -39.13
CA LEU A 72 19.09 -5.58 -40.26
C LEU A 72 17.72 -4.90 -40.36
N ARG A 73 17.02 -4.75 -39.24
CA ARG A 73 15.72 -4.09 -39.20
C ARG A 73 15.81 -2.62 -39.58
N ILE A 74 16.85 -1.92 -39.10
CA ILE A 74 17.11 -0.54 -39.48
C ILE A 74 17.36 -0.43 -40.99
N VAL A 75 18.20 -1.30 -41.56
CA VAL A 75 18.43 -1.34 -43.03
C VAL A 75 17.12 -1.59 -43.79
N GLU A 76 16.24 -2.46 -43.28
CA GLU A 76 14.94 -2.72 -43.89
C GLU A 76 14.02 -1.49 -43.87
N ILE A 77 13.93 -0.80 -42.74
CA ILE A 77 13.16 0.45 -42.62
C ILE A 77 13.71 1.50 -43.59
N LEU A 78 15.04 1.66 -43.65
CA LEU A 78 15.69 2.60 -44.56
C LEU A 78 15.40 2.30 -46.04
N LYS A 79 15.21 1.04 -46.43
CA LYS A 79 14.83 0.70 -47.82
C LYS A 79 13.45 1.23 -48.18
N GLY A 80 12.53 1.29 -47.21
CA GLY A 80 11.19 1.82 -47.38
C GLY A 80 11.14 3.35 -47.37
N THR A 81 11.91 3.98 -46.48
CA THR A 81 11.91 5.45 -46.34
C THR A 81 12.76 6.17 -47.39
N GLU A 82 13.77 5.51 -47.95
CA GLU A 82 14.72 6.09 -48.93
C GLU A 82 14.56 5.52 -50.35
N ALA A 83 13.37 5.01 -50.69
CA ALA A 83 13.08 4.39 -51.99
C ALA A 83 13.31 5.33 -53.21
N SER A 84 13.31 6.64 -53.00
CA SER A 84 13.49 7.68 -54.04
C SER A 84 14.96 8.00 -54.37
N THR A 85 15.95 7.49 -53.62
CA THR A 85 17.38 7.83 -53.78
C THR A 85 18.19 6.66 -54.35
N LYS A 86 17.70 6.01 -55.41
CA LYS A 86 18.46 5.00 -56.15
C LYS A 86 19.20 5.64 -57.33
N ASN A 87 20.50 5.44 -57.41
CA ASN A 87 21.30 5.84 -58.59
C ASN A 87 20.91 4.99 -59.82
N LEU A 88 21.30 5.43 -61.03
CA LEU A 88 21.04 4.75 -62.32
C LEU A 88 21.42 3.25 -62.40
N PHE A 89 22.14 2.72 -61.42
CA PHE A 89 22.50 1.29 -61.28
C PHE A 89 21.72 0.55 -60.18
N GLY A 90 20.65 1.13 -59.64
CA GLY A 90 19.80 0.52 -58.60
C GLY A 90 20.40 0.48 -57.19
N ARG A 91 21.57 1.11 -56.98
CA ARG A 91 22.22 1.26 -55.67
C ARG A 91 21.67 2.47 -54.92
N TYR A 92 21.35 2.30 -53.64
CA TYR A 92 20.94 3.39 -52.76
C TYR A 92 22.09 4.41 -52.60
N SER A 93 21.80 5.70 -52.74
CA SER A 93 22.82 6.76 -52.82
C SER A 93 23.03 7.53 -51.52
N SER A 94 22.08 7.45 -50.58
CA SER A 94 22.15 8.09 -49.25
C SER A 94 23.33 7.59 -48.43
N GLN A 95 23.97 8.51 -47.70
CA GLN A 95 25.09 8.18 -46.82
C GLN A 95 24.65 7.23 -45.70
N ARG A 96 23.53 7.55 -45.04
CA ARG A 96 22.90 6.73 -44.01
C ARG A 96 22.72 5.26 -44.42
N MET A 97 22.13 4.99 -45.59
CA MET A 97 21.96 3.61 -46.07
C MET A 97 23.31 2.90 -46.24
N LYS A 98 24.33 3.60 -46.78
CA LYS A 98 25.66 3.03 -46.94
C LYS A 98 26.29 2.70 -45.59
N ASP A 99 26.17 3.58 -44.60
CA ASP A 99 26.73 3.38 -43.27
C ASP A 99 26.10 2.15 -42.58
N TRP A 100 24.77 2.03 -42.63
CA TRP A 100 24.07 0.87 -42.05
C TRP A 100 24.31 -0.42 -42.81
N GLN A 101 24.49 -0.38 -44.14
CA GLN A 101 24.94 -1.54 -44.93
C GLN A 101 26.39 -1.93 -44.62
N GLU A 102 27.28 -0.95 -44.40
CA GLU A 102 28.66 -1.21 -43.97
C GLU A 102 28.67 -1.91 -42.61
N ILE A 103 27.89 -1.42 -41.64
CA ILE A 103 27.73 -2.03 -40.31
C ILE A 103 27.28 -3.50 -40.42
N VAL A 104 26.28 -3.80 -41.24
CA VAL A 104 25.83 -5.18 -41.48
C VAL A 104 26.95 -6.01 -42.11
N SER A 105 27.68 -5.47 -43.09
CA SER A 105 28.80 -6.19 -43.73
C SER A 105 29.95 -6.48 -42.76
N LEU A 106 30.22 -5.58 -41.81
CA LEU A 106 31.25 -5.77 -40.77
C LEU A 106 30.84 -6.85 -39.76
N TYR A 107 29.54 -6.96 -39.46
CA TYR A 107 29.01 -8.06 -38.66
C TYR A 107 29.12 -9.41 -39.37
N GLU A 108 28.78 -9.46 -40.66
CA GLU A 108 28.81 -10.68 -41.49
C GLU A 108 30.24 -11.15 -41.76
N LYS A 109 31.21 -10.23 -41.79
CA LYS A 109 32.63 -10.56 -41.90
C LYS A 109 33.07 -11.48 -40.76
N ASP A 110 33.65 -12.62 -41.14
CA ASP A 110 34.06 -13.69 -40.21
C ASP A 110 32.94 -14.15 -39.25
N ASN A 111 31.68 -13.94 -39.64
CA ASN A 111 30.47 -14.21 -38.87
C ASN A 111 30.52 -13.68 -37.43
N ALA A 112 31.03 -12.45 -37.23
CA ALA A 112 31.12 -11.83 -35.91
C ALA A 112 29.76 -11.74 -35.21
N TYR A 113 28.66 -11.57 -35.96
CA TYR A 113 27.30 -11.57 -35.42
C TYR A 113 26.95 -12.87 -34.66
N LEU A 114 27.38 -14.04 -35.15
CA LEU A 114 27.10 -15.32 -34.48
C LEU A 114 27.74 -15.38 -33.09
N ALA A 115 28.95 -14.84 -32.97
CA ALA A 115 29.67 -14.81 -31.71
C ALA A 115 29.00 -13.87 -30.69
N GLU A 116 28.64 -12.66 -31.12
CA GLU A 116 27.95 -11.69 -30.26
C GLU A 116 26.59 -12.22 -29.80
N LEU A 117 25.77 -12.73 -30.71
CA LEU A 117 24.44 -13.24 -30.40
C LEU A 117 24.48 -14.47 -29.49
N SER A 118 25.46 -15.35 -29.67
CA SER A 118 25.65 -16.51 -28.79
C SER A 118 26.06 -16.10 -27.38
N SER A 119 26.92 -15.07 -27.27
CA SER A 119 27.31 -14.48 -25.98
C SER A 119 26.10 -13.83 -25.27
N LEU A 120 25.33 -13.03 -26.01
CA LEU A 120 24.10 -12.40 -25.51
C LEU A 120 23.09 -13.45 -25.03
N LEU A 121 22.82 -14.47 -25.85
CA LEU A 121 21.92 -15.57 -25.51
C LEU A 121 22.36 -16.29 -24.23
N GLY A 122 23.67 -16.60 -24.12
CA GLY A 122 24.25 -17.21 -22.94
C GLY A 122 24.05 -16.37 -21.68
N ARG A 123 24.28 -15.05 -21.77
CA ARG A 123 24.05 -14.11 -20.66
C ARG A 123 22.57 -14.02 -20.28
N SER A 124 21.67 -13.89 -21.25
CA SER A 124 20.25 -13.75 -21.00
C SER A 124 19.67 -14.99 -20.31
N ILE A 125 20.07 -16.20 -20.75
CA ILE A 125 19.60 -17.46 -20.14
C ILE A 125 20.24 -17.68 -18.76
N SER A 126 21.54 -17.38 -18.61
CA SER A 126 22.27 -17.71 -17.38
C SER A 126 22.02 -16.72 -16.24
N TYR A 127 21.75 -15.45 -16.56
CA TYR A 127 21.71 -14.38 -15.55
C TYR A 127 20.44 -13.55 -15.59
N GLU A 128 20.04 -13.05 -16.76
CA GLU A 128 18.95 -12.07 -16.86
C GLU A 128 17.58 -12.71 -16.59
N VAL A 129 17.28 -13.84 -17.25
CA VAL A 129 16.03 -14.57 -17.04
C VAL A 129 15.91 -15.05 -15.58
N PRO A 130 16.92 -15.67 -14.95
CA PRO A 130 16.86 -16.00 -13.53
C PRO A 130 16.71 -14.79 -12.60
N ALA A 131 17.38 -13.68 -12.87
CA ALA A 131 17.24 -12.46 -12.09
C ALA A 131 15.82 -11.90 -12.17
N LEU A 132 15.25 -11.80 -13.38
CA LEU A 132 13.88 -11.35 -13.60
C LEU A 132 12.86 -12.29 -12.96
N ARG A 133 13.05 -13.62 -13.04
CA ARG A 133 12.21 -14.60 -12.35
C ARG A 133 12.22 -14.40 -10.84
N ARG A 134 13.40 -14.16 -10.23
CA ARG A 134 13.52 -13.87 -8.80
C ARG A 134 12.84 -12.55 -8.43
N GLN A 135 13.03 -11.51 -9.23
CA GLN A 135 12.37 -10.21 -9.02
C GLN A 135 10.85 -10.34 -9.09
N ARG A 136 10.33 -11.04 -10.10
CA ARG A 136 8.89 -11.34 -10.23
C ARG A 136 8.37 -12.08 -9.00
N GLY A 137 9.10 -13.08 -8.51
CA GLY A 137 8.73 -13.81 -7.30
C GLY A 137 8.61 -12.91 -6.07
N ARG A 138 9.57 -11.98 -5.86
CA ARG A 138 9.51 -10.99 -4.78
C ARG A 138 8.30 -10.06 -4.92
N CYS A 139 8.03 -9.56 -6.12
CA CYS A 139 6.87 -8.71 -6.37
C CYS A 139 5.56 -9.45 -6.10
N GLN A 140 5.45 -10.72 -6.51
CA GLN A 140 4.27 -11.54 -6.25
C GLN A 140 4.07 -11.81 -4.76
N GLN A 141 5.14 -12.09 -4.02
CA GLN A 141 5.06 -12.27 -2.56
C GLN A 141 4.64 -10.97 -1.86
N ALA A 142 5.22 -9.84 -2.23
CA ALA A 142 4.85 -8.54 -1.68
C ALA A 142 3.39 -8.19 -1.97
N GLN A 143 2.90 -8.49 -3.18
CA GLN A 143 1.51 -8.28 -3.55
C GLN A 143 0.55 -9.11 -2.67
N GLN A 144 0.87 -10.38 -2.41
CA GLN A 144 0.05 -11.24 -1.56
C GLN A 144 0.02 -10.76 -0.11
N GLU A 145 1.17 -10.34 0.44
CA GLU A 145 1.27 -9.80 1.79
C GLU A 145 0.47 -8.50 1.92
N LEU A 146 0.56 -7.60 0.95
CA LEU A 146 -0.21 -6.34 0.96
C LEU A 146 -1.71 -6.59 0.85
N ALA A 147 -2.15 -7.49 -0.02
CA ALA A 147 -3.56 -7.87 -0.13
C ALA A 147 -4.09 -8.43 1.19
N ARG A 148 -3.31 -9.32 1.83
CA ARG A 148 -3.66 -9.86 3.15
C ARG A 148 -3.75 -8.76 4.22
N ARG A 149 -2.81 -7.82 4.24
CA ARG A 149 -2.83 -6.69 5.19
C ARG A 149 -4.02 -5.78 4.96
N GLU A 150 -4.41 -5.57 3.71
CA GLU A 150 -5.61 -4.81 3.37
C GLU A 150 -6.85 -5.47 3.97
N ASP A 151 -7.04 -6.77 3.76
CA ASP A 151 -8.15 -7.54 4.32
C ASP A 151 -8.16 -7.48 5.87
N GLU A 152 -7.00 -7.66 6.51
CA GLU A 152 -6.86 -7.57 7.97
C GLU A 152 -7.19 -6.16 8.50
N CYS A 153 -6.78 -5.10 7.80
CA CYS A 153 -7.10 -3.72 8.15
C CYS A 153 -8.61 -3.45 8.00
N GLN A 154 -9.24 -3.92 6.91
CA GLN A 154 -10.67 -3.76 6.70
C GLN A 154 -11.48 -4.50 7.78
N LEU A 155 -11.10 -5.73 8.11
CA LEU A 155 -11.74 -6.49 9.19
C LEU A 155 -11.63 -5.75 10.52
N ARG A 156 -10.43 -5.29 10.89
CA ARG A 156 -10.20 -4.55 12.14
C ARG A 156 -10.97 -3.24 12.19
N ALA A 157 -11.04 -2.50 11.07
CA ALA A 157 -11.84 -1.29 10.98
C ALA A 157 -13.33 -1.60 11.20
N GLY A 158 -13.83 -2.69 10.60
CA GLY A 158 -15.19 -3.20 10.83
C GLY A 158 -15.45 -3.53 12.30
N GLU A 159 -14.57 -4.31 12.94
CA GLU A 159 -14.68 -4.66 14.36
C GLU A 159 -14.68 -3.43 15.28
N LEU A 160 -13.79 -2.46 15.03
CA LEU A 160 -13.74 -1.22 15.82
C LEU A 160 -15.01 -0.39 15.63
N ARG A 161 -15.53 -0.31 14.40
CA ARG A 161 -16.80 0.37 14.11
C ARG A 161 -17.97 -0.30 14.82
N GLU A 162 -18.05 -1.63 14.78
CA GLU A 162 -19.11 -2.36 15.49
C GLU A 162 -19.03 -2.19 17.01
N ARG A 163 -17.82 -2.22 17.58
CA ARG A 163 -17.60 -1.95 19.01
C ARG A 163 -18.02 -0.54 19.37
N PHE A 164 -17.65 0.46 18.57
CA PHE A 164 -18.05 1.85 18.76
C PHE A 164 -19.59 1.99 18.76
N LEU A 165 -20.26 1.48 17.73
CA LEU A 165 -21.72 1.51 17.63
C LEU A 165 -22.41 0.69 18.74
N GLY A 166 -21.77 -0.40 19.19
CA GLY A 166 -22.19 -1.16 20.37
C GLY A 166 -22.18 -0.29 21.63
N SER A 167 -21.09 0.43 21.88
CA SER A 167 -20.98 1.37 23.00
C SER A 167 -22.00 2.51 22.88
N CYS A 168 -22.17 3.12 21.71
CA CYS A 168 -23.18 4.17 21.49
C CYS A 168 -24.58 3.69 21.86
N ARG A 169 -24.96 2.46 21.44
CA ARG A 169 -26.24 1.86 21.81
C ARG A 169 -26.39 1.62 23.31
N GLN A 170 -25.32 1.21 24.01
CA GLN A 170 -25.35 1.04 25.47
C GLN A 170 -25.62 2.36 26.20
N TYR A 171 -25.04 3.45 25.71
CA TYR A 171 -25.28 4.78 26.25
C TYR A 171 -26.59 5.40 25.73
N GLY A 172 -27.28 4.81 24.75
CA GLY A 172 -28.50 5.38 24.17
C GLY A 172 -28.23 6.65 23.35
N ILE A 173 -27.06 6.72 22.70
CA ILE A 173 -26.60 7.84 21.88
C ILE A 173 -26.45 7.39 20.42
N ALA A 174 -26.53 8.33 19.46
CA ALA A 174 -26.42 8.05 18.03
C ALA A 174 -24.96 7.86 17.58
N GLY A 175 -24.02 8.54 18.23
CA GLY A 175 -22.59 8.48 17.96
C GLY A 175 -22.09 9.47 16.90
N GLU A 176 -22.85 10.53 16.61
CA GLU A 176 -22.45 11.59 15.66
C GLU A 176 -21.57 12.62 16.36
N ASP A 177 -22.02 13.17 17.50
CA ASP A 177 -21.19 13.94 18.42
C ASP A 177 -21.37 13.37 19.83
N VAL A 178 -20.55 12.36 20.15
CA VAL A 178 -20.59 11.63 21.42
C VAL A 178 -20.59 12.59 22.62
N ARG A 179 -19.82 13.68 22.55
CA ARG A 179 -19.72 14.63 23.66
C ARG A 179 -21.03 15.39 23.85
N GLN A 180 -21.59 15.94 22.76
CA GLN A 180 -22.85 16.69 22.84
C GLN A 180 -24.02 15.79 23.23
N GLU A 181 -24.09 14.58 22.66
CA GLU A 181 -25.16 13.62 22.95
C GLU A 181 -25.15 13.19 24.42
N LEU A 182 -23.97 12.95 25.01
CA LEU A 182 -23.83 12.67 26.44
C LEU A 182 -24.21 13.88 27.31
N LEU A 183 -23.81 15.10 26.92
CA LEU A 183 -24.21 16.33 27.64
C LEU A 183 -25.72 16.56 27.60
N ALA A 184 -26.38 16.27 26.48
CA ALA A 184 -27.84 16.36 26.35
C ALA A 184 -28.56 15.38 27.30
N GLN A 185 -28.02 14.18 27.50
CA GLN A 185 -28.59 13.23 28.49
C GLN A 185 -28.51 13.76 29.93
N VAL A 186 -27.45 14.48 30.29
CA VAL A 186 -27.33 15.11 31.61
C VAL A 186 -28.43 16.16 31.80
N GLN A 187 -28.84 16.87 30.74
CA GLN A 187 -29.93 17.85 30.81
C GLN A 187 -31.30 17.20 31.08
N ALA A 188 -31.49 15.93 30.72
CA ALA A 188 -32.71 15.17 31.00
C ALA A 188 -32.79 14.66 32.46
N LEU A 189 -31.69 14.68 33.21
CA LEU A 189 -31.62 14.15 34.57
C LEU A 189 -32.60 14.83 35.56
N PRO A 190 -32.77 16.17 35.58
CA PRO A 190 -33.68 16.81 36.53
C PRO A 190 -35.14 16.41 36.35
N SER A 191 -35.60 16.20 35.11
CA SER A 191 -36.97 15.75 34.84
C SER A 191 -37.15 14.29 35.23
N LEU A 192 -36.15 13.42 34.97
CA LEU A 192 -36.13 12.04 35.46
C LEU A 192 -36.26 11.97 36.98
N LEU A 193 -35.46 12.75 37.70
CA LEU A 193 -35.49 12.81 39.16
C LEU A 193 -36.81 13.38 39.69
N SER A 194 -37.43 14.34 38.99
CA SER A 194 -38.77 14.83 39.33
C SER A 194 -39.80 13.71 39.24
N ARG A 195 -39.83 12.95 38.14
CA ARG A 195 -40.76 11.81 37.98
C ARG A 195 -40.59 10.74 39.05
N VAL A 196 -39.35 10.50 39.48
CA VAL A 196 -39.07 9.57 40.60
C VAL A 196 -39.64 10.11 41.91
N GLY A 197 -39.49 11.42 42.17
CA GLY A 197 -40.12 12.09 43.31
C GLY A 197 -41.64 11.99 43.29
N ASP A 198 -42.25 12.23 42.12
CA ASP A 198 -43.69 12.11 41.91
C ASP A 198 -44.17 10.67 42.16
N GLY A 199 -43.46 9.68 41.65
CA GLY A 199 -43.73 8.26 41.91
C GLY A 199 -43.60 7.89 43.38
N ALA A 200 -42.62 8.45 44.10
CA ALA A 200 -42.46 8.25 45.54
C ALA A 200 -43.60 8.86 46.35
N SER A 201 -44.16 10.00 45.91
CA SER A 201 -45.30 10.63 46.57
C SER A 201 -46.55 9.74 46.59
N ALA A 202 -46.74 8.92 45.54
CA ALA A 202 -47.84 7.96 45.44
C ALA A 202 -47.72 6.77 46.43
N LEU A 203 -46.56 6.57 47.07
CA LEU A 203 -46.33 5.49 48.02
C LEU A 203 -46.74 5.83 49.47
N GLY A 204 -47.34 7.01 49.71
CA GLY A 204 -47.68 7.49 51.05
C GLY A 204 -48.46 6.47 51.90
N ASP A 205 -49.55 5.94 51.37
CA ASP A 205 -50.40 4.98 52.09
C ASP A 205 -49.65 3.67 52.42
N ALA A 206 -48.80 3.19 51.52
CA ALA A 206 -47.98 2.00 51.73
C ALA A 206 -46.91 2.23 52.81
N ILE A 207 -46.35 3.43 52.88
CA ILE A 207 -45.38 3.83 53.91
C ILE A 207 -46.03 3.90 55.29
N GLU A 208 -47.26 4.43 55.40
CA GLU A 208 -47.99 4.47 56.66
C GLU A 208 -48.46 3.09 57.11
N LEU A 209 -48.90 2.23 56.19
CA LEU A 209 -49.18 0.83 56.49
C LEU A 209 -47.95 0.11 57.06
N TYR A 210 -46.79 0.29 56.43
CA TYR A 210 -45.54 -0.29 56.90
C TYR A 210 -45.13 0.24 58.29
N GLN A 211 -45.28 1.54 58.54
CA GLN A 211 -45.04 2.14 59.86
C GLN A 211 -45.92 1.50 60.94
N ALA A 212 -47.22 1.31 60.67
CA ALA A 212 -48.14 0.67 61.59
C ALA A 212 -47.75 -0.78 61.88
N CYS A 213 -47.31 -1.53 60.85
CA CYS A 213 -46.78 -2.88 61.02
C CYS A 213 -45.52 -2.91 61.89
N VAL A 214 -44.56 -2.01 61.65
CA VAL A 214 -43.32 -1.92 62.44
C VAL A 214 -43.62 -1.55 63.88
N ALA A 215 -44.51 -0.58 64.13
CA ALA A 215 -44.90 -0.20 65.47
C ALA A 215 -45.58 -1.36 66.23
N PHE A 216 -46.41 -2.15 65.54
CA PHE A 216 -47.09 -3.30 66.12
C PHE A 216 -46.15 -4.48 66.42
N VAL A 217 -45.25 -4.81 65.48
CA VAL A 217 -44.38 -6.00 65.59
C VAL A 217 -43.16 -5.74 66.45
N CYS A 218 -42.56 -4.55 66.36
CA CYS A 218 -41.27 -4.25 66.98
C CYS A 218 -41.38 -3.48 68.30
N ASP A 219 -42.59 -3.14 68.76
CA ASP A 219 -42.87 -2.36 69.98
C ASP A 219 -42.02 -1.07 70.07
N SER A 220 -41.75 -0.46 68.91
CA SER A 220 -40.90 0.72 68.75
C SER A 220 -41.70 1.89 68.17
N PRO A 221 -42.62 2.50 68.95
CA PRO A 221 -43.57 3.51 68.44
C PRO A 221 -42.93 4.84 68.03
N GLY A 222 -41.64 5.05 68.26
CA GLY A 222 -40.94 6.32 68.00
C GLY A 222 -39.96 6.33 66.82
N ALA A 223 -39.66 5.17 66.20
CA ALA A 223 -38.71 5.11 65.09
C ALA A 223 -39.45 5.32 63.75
N GLU A 224 -39.10 6.39 63.03
CA GLU A 224 -39.67 6.68 61.72
C GLU A 224 -39.11 5.70 60.68
N ALA A 225 -40.00 4.89 60.09
CA ALA A 225 -39.66 3.93 59.06
C ALA A 225 -39.48 4.62 57.70
N LEU A 226 -38.48 4.17 56.94
CA LEU A 226 -38.15 4.64 55.59
C LEU A 226 -37.95 6.17 55.49
N PRO A 227 -37.07 6.77 56.32
CA PRO A 227 -36.94 8.23 56.44
C PRO A 227 -36.55 8.92 55.13
N LEU A 228 -35.71 8.26 54.30
CA LEU A 228 -35.34 8.78 52.98
C LEU A 228 -36.51 8.78 51.99
N LEU A 229 -37.31 7.71 51.97
CA LEU A 229 -38.46 7.62 51.08
C LEU A 229 -39.55 8.61 51.49
N ARG A 230 -39.79 8.78 52.80
CA ARG A 230 -40.69 9.82 53.35
C ARG A 230 -40.23 11.23 52.96
N HIS A 231 -38.93 11.51 53.01
CA HIS A 231 -38.37 12.79 52.59
C HIS A 231 -38.59 13.06 51.10
N VAL A 232 -38.28 12.07 50.24
CA VAL A 232 -38.47 12.20 48.78
C VAL A 232 -39.95 12.27 48.41
N ALA A 233 -40.82 11.53 49.09
CA ALA A 233 -42.28 11.59 48.87
C ALA A 233 -42.87 12.97 49.21
N ARG A 234 -42.34 13.65 50.24
CA ARG A 234 -42.81 14.97 50.68
C ARG A 234 -42.19 16.14 49.90
N HIS A 235 -40.92 16.02 49.51
CA HIS A 235 -40.14 17.13 48.97
C HIS A 235 -39.63 16.91 47.53
N GLY A 236 -39.91 15.76 46.92
CA GLY A 236 -39.51 15.42 45.55
C GLY A 236 -38.00 15.44 45.33
N ASN A 237 -37.58 15.96 44.18
CA ASN A 237 -36.18 16.17 43.80
C ASN A 237 -35.55 17.33 44.60
N SER A 238 -35.34 17.12 45.90
CA SER A 238 -34.77 18.09 46.81
C SER A 238 -33.24 18.01 46.89
N SER A 239 -32.59 19.11 47.30
CA SER A 239 -31.13 19.15 47.45
C SER A 239 -30.65 18.38 48.68
N VAL A 240 -29.43 17.84 48.61
CA VAL A 240 -28.76 17.20 49.76
C VAL A 240 -28.63 18.18 50.94
N TYR A 241 -28.46 19.47 50.65
CA TYR A 241 -28.46 20.52 51.67
C TYR A 241 -29.78 20.53 52.45
N ARG A 242 -30.93 20.61 51.76
CA ARG A 242 -32.25 20.58 52.40
C ARG A 242 -32.47 19.32 53.23
N TRP A 243 -32.03 18.16 52.72
CA TRP A 243 -32.14 16.90 53.46
C TRP A 243 -31.32 16.91 54.78
N ARG A 244 -30.12 17.50 54.78
CA ARG A 244 -29.25 17.51 55.97
C ARG A 244 -29.58 18.62 56.98
N THR A 245 -30.02 19.78 56.51
CA THR A 245 -30.19 20.99 57.35
C THR A 245 -31.66 21.34 57.60
N GLY A 246 -32.60 20.78 56.85
CA GLY A 246 -34.02 21.13 56.90
C GLY A 246 -34.37 22.48 56.27
N LEU A 247 -33.37 23.24 55.77
CA LEU A 247 -33.55 24.58 55.20
C LEU A 247 -33.43 24.55 53.67
N GLU A 248 -34.19 25.42 52.99
CA GLU A 248 -34.03 25.59 51.55
C GLU A 248 -32.75 26.35 51.21
N PRO A 249 -32.00 25.91 50.18
CA PRO A 249 -30.79 26.61 49.75
C PRO A 249 -31.13 27.96 49.10
N LEU A 250 -30.31 28.98 49.36
CA LEU A 250 -30.49 30.34 48.81
C LEU A 250 -30.37 30.39 47.27
N ARG A 251 -29.54 29.52 46.68
CA ARG A 251 -29.36 29.38 45.24
C ARG A 251 -28.95 27.95 44.91
N LEU A 252 -29.53 27.39 43.85
CA LEU A 252 -29.13 26.12 43.27
C LEU A 252 -28.46 26.38 41.93
N GLU A 253 -27.14 26.17 41.87
CA GLU A 253 -26.39 26.25 40.62
C GLU A 253 -26.34 24.87 39.98
N ARG A 254 -26.82 24.78 38.74
CA ARG A 254 -26.72 23.56 37.92
C ARG A 254 -25.56 23.75 36.95
N PRO A 255 -24.75 22.71 36.69
CA PRO A 255 -23.67 22.82 35.73
C PRO A 255 -24.24 23.15 34.35
N GLU A 256 -23.79 24.26 33.77
CA GLU A 256 -24.15 24.62 32.39
C GLU A 256 -23.30 23.79 31.41
N PRO A 257 -23.90 23.28 30.32
CA PRO A 257 -23.17 22.58 29.28
C PRO A 257 -22.24 23.59 28.60
N ARG A 258 -20.93 23.42 28.77
CA ARG A 258 -19.93 24.25 28.09
C ARG A 258 -19.89 23.88 26.60
N GLU A 259 -20.45 24.74 25.76
CA GLU A 259 -20.25 24.72 24.30
C GLU A 259 -18.75 24.83 24.02
N ALA A 260 -18.20 23.83 23.35
CA ALA A 260 -16.82 23.82 22.90
C ALA A 260 -16.79 24.32 21.44
N PRO A 261 -15.68 24.93 20.99
CA PRO A 261 -15.52 25.35 19.59
C PRO A 261 -15.70 24.16 18.62
N GLU A 262 -16.22 24.44 17.43
CA GLU A 262 -16.45 23.46 16.37
C GLU A 262 -15.18 22.61 16.12
N PRO A 263 -15.32 21.28 15.97
CA PRO A 263 -14.19 20.44 15.59
C PRO A 263 -13.64 20.89 14.22
N PRO A 264 -12.31 20.83 14.00
CA PRO A 264 -11.74 21.13 12.70
C PRO A 264 -12.30 20.19 11.63
N ARG A 265 -12.49 20.72 10.41
CA ARG A 265 -13.04 19.98 9.27
C ARG A 265 -12.24 18.70 8.99
N GLU A 266 -12.94 17.61 8.67
CA GLU A 266 -12.43 16.23 8.52
C GLU A 266 -11.27 16.05 7.51
N ASP A 267 -10.99 17.04 6.66
CA ASP A 267 -9.98 16.93 5.59
C ASP A 267 -8.52 17.16 6.04
N THR A 268 -8.24 17.29 7.34
CA THR A 268 -6.88 17.61 7.83
C THR A 268 -6.34 16.51 8.73
N ILE A 269 -6.18 15.31 8.18
CA ILE A 269 -5.27 14.33 8.79
C ILE A 269 -3.87 14.63 8.30
N ASP A 270 -3.11 15.38 9.10
CA ASP A 270 -1.68 15.62 8.91
C ASP A 270 -0.92 14.33 9.28
N TRP A 271 -0.52 13.58 8.26
CA TRP A 271 0.28 12.36 8.42
C TRP A 271 1.78 12.65 8.62
N GLY A 272 2.17 13.93 8.74
CA GLY A 272 3.55 14.37 8.74
C GLY A 272 4.20 14.24 7.36
N ASP A 273 5.09 15.17 7.04
CA ASP A 273 5.95 15.05 5.86
C ASP A 273 6.87 13.84 6.04
N PHE A 274 6.56 12.74 5.35
CA PHE A 274 7.51 11.62 5.23
C PHE A 274 8.76 12.15 4.52
N PRO A 275 9.95 12.08 5.13
CA PRO A 275 11.17 12.51 4.47
C PRO A 275 11.39 11.67 3.21
N ALA A 276 11.56 12.34 2.07
CA ALA A 276 11.74 11.71 0.75
C ALA A 276 13.08 10.95 0.61
N GLU A 277 13.94 11.02 1.63
CA GLU A 277 15.21 10.32 1.67
C GLU A 277 15.20 9.24 2.76
N PRO A 278 15.62 7.99 2.45
CA PRO A 278 15.80 6.99 3.48
C PRO A 278 16.84 7.50 4.49
N PRO A 279 16.60 7.35 5.80
CA PRO A 279 17.58 7.76 6.80
C PRO A 279 18.89 7.02 6.53
N GLN A 280 19.96 7.79 6.27
CA GLN A 280 21.30 7.26 6.21
C GLN A 280 21.68 6.79 7.60
N GLY A 281 21.60 5.47 7.81
CA GLY A 281 22.27 4.73 8.88
C GLY A 281 22.38 5.45 10.22
N GLY A 282 21.26 5.68 10.89
CA GLY A 282 21.22 6.03 12.30
C GLY A 282 20.28 5.05 12.99
N ASP A 283 20.81 4.21 13.87
CA ASP A 283 19.99 3.40 14.77
C ASP A 283 18.99 4.30 15.47
N ILE A 284 17.70 4.05 15.25
CA ILE A 284 16.64 4.69 16.00
C ILE A 284 16.64 3.98 17.37
N ASP A 285 17.17 4.67 18.37
CA ASP A 285 17.11 4.24 19.76
C ASP A 285 15.65 4.36 20.25
N TRP A 286 14.99 3.21 20.37
CA TRP A 286 13.60 3.12 20.83
C TRP A 286 13.48 3.16 22.37
N GLY A 287 14.55 3.43 23.12
CA GLY A 287 14.49 3.70 24.56
C GLY A 287 13.91 2.55 25.40
N ILE A 288 13.96 1.31 24.90
CA ILE A 288 13.51 0.13 25.63
C ILE A 288 14.68 -0.37 26.47
N THR A 289 14.78 0.11 27.71
CA THR A 289 15.68 -0.46 28.71
C THR A 289 15.14 -1.83 29.13
N VAL A 290 15.73 -2.90 28.62
CA VAL A 290 15.44 -4.27 29.10
C VAL A 290 16.15 -4.46 30.43
N GLU A 291 15.39 -4.63 31.52
CA GLU A 291 15.99 -4.97 32.81
C GLU A 291 16.72 -6.32 32.74
N PRO A 292 17.91 -6.45 33.33
CA PRO A 292 18.64 -7.72 33.36
C PRO A 292 17.93 -8.71 34.28
N GLY A 293 17.57 -9.87 33.73
CA GLY A 293 16.95 -10.96 34.49
C GLY A 293 17.85 -11.50 35.61
N PRO A 294 17.26 -12.06 36.68
CA PRO A 294 17.99 -12.57 37.83
C PRO A 294 18.81 -13.82 37.47
N GLN A 295 20.01 -13.92 38.06
CA GLN A 295 20.92 -15.06 37.97
C GLN A 295 20.37 -16.31 38.65
#